data_AF-A0A7S1ATW4-F1
#
_entry.id   AF-A0A7S1ATW4-F1
#
_cell.length_a   1.000
_cell.length_b   1.000
_cell.length_c   1.000
_cell.angle_alpha   90.00
_cell.angle_beta   90.00
_cell.angle_gamma   90.00
#
_symmetry.space_group_name_H-M   'P 1'
#
loop_
_entity.id
_entity.type
_entity.pdbx_description
1 polymer ?
#
loop_
_entity_poly.entity_id
_entity_poly.type
_entity_poly.pdbx_seq_one_letter_code
_entity_poly.pdbx_strand_id
1 'polypeptide(L)'
;VVLAISLSLQSHRLEVRRRHALDKSRVRKAELDAHSLCHPMAVMRAEDFCSMEVMECHEDCRDQGKLLFFDSTEQVLQFKSQGGVIAFISHQWLGWSDPDNEDCAQLRSMQRAVAVITRTTREQVLVWLDYGSVAQRNPCAQAMAISALPAYVSLADRFIICAPDVRHRDTKEFCGLNTYSLRGWCRMEMFAKACSSGLEHLYLQLDSVSELRALTSADLSNLSLHVFEGVFTEPRDMEKLVEPVLGLYSVVLKCGSTEKFKSIRHSIELSKDRFFPATYSLQEGGCRRQLFGNLLAIMEELMREEVSLGEVLPECSDLPKQVSHELADVCRDMFEFEDVCLPEHVHVSGSFKRAARISEYVVPDAGDTVQVDRSTMARRPTGCCFLSGTCADHRDEIVFDDIVPSEGGLILRYG
;
A
#
# COMPACT_ATOMS: atom_id res chain seq x y z
N VAL A 1 -16.48 -45.38 -20.63
CA VAL A 1 -16.30 -44.12 -21.39
C VAL A 1 -17.29 -43.04 -20.96
N VAL A 2 -18.60 -43.24 -21.08
CA VAL A 2 -19.63 -42.23 -20.69
C VAL A 2 -19.50 -41.79 -19.21
N LEU A 3 -19.32 -42.73 -18.28
CA LEU A 3 -19.12 -42.43 -16.86
C LEU A 3 -17.86 -41.58 -16.62
N ALA A 4 -16.76 -41.89 -17.31
CA ALA A 4 -15.50 -41.16 -17.17
C ALA A 4 -15.61 -39.72 -17.72
N ILE A 5 -16.31 -39.52 -18.84
CA ILE A 5 -16.61 -38.19 -19.38
C ILE A 5 -17.50 -37.41 -18.41
N SER A 6 -18.53 -38.04 -17.84
CA SER A 6 -19.42 -37.41 -16.86
C SER A 6 -18.68 -36.97 -15.58
N LEU A 7 -17.82 -37.83 -15.03
CA LEU A 7 -16.98 -37.51 -13.86
C LEU A 7 -15.98 -36.39 -14.17
N SER A 8 -15.35 -36.40 -15.35
CA SER A 8 -14.44 -35.34 -15.79
C SER A 8 -15.15 -33.99 -15.91
N LEU A 9 -16.33 -33.96 -16.52
CA LEU A 9 -17.16 -32.75 -16.61
C LEU A 9 -17.60 -32.25 -15.23
N GLN A 10 -17.96 -33.14 -14.32
CA GLN A 10 -18.34 -32.78 -12.95
C GLN A 10 -17.14 -32.19 -12.18
N SER A 11 -15.95 -32.79 -12.30
CA SER A 11 -14.71 -32.28 -11.72
C SER A 11 -14.37 -30.89 -12.28
N HIS A 12 -14.45 -30.71 -13.59
CA HIS A 12 -14.19 -29.41 -14.23
C HIS A 12 -15.19 -28.33 -13.76
N ARG A 13 -16.48 -28.66 -13.66
CA ARG A 13 -17.51 -27.75 -13.12
C ARG A 13 -17.23 -27.37 -11.67
N LEU A 14 -16.81 -28.32 -10.84
CA LEU A 14 -16.44 -28.06 -9.44
C LEU A 14 -15.21 -27.15 -9.35
N GLU A 15 -14.19 -27.36 -10.19
CA GLU A 15 -13.00 -26.51 -10.23
C GLU A 15 -13.33 -25.07 -10.66
N VAL A 16 -14.14 -24.90 -11.71
CA VAL A 16 -14.62 -23.58 -12.16
C VAL A 16 -15.38 -22.87 -11.05
N ARG A 17 -16.30 -23.57 -10.36
CA ARG A 17 -17.04 -23.01 -9.21
C ARG A 17 -16.10 -22.62 -8.06
N ARG A 18 -15.12 -23.46 -7.73
CA ARG A 18 -14.14 -23.17 -6.67
C ARG A 18 -13.31 -21.94 -7.01
N ARG A 19 -12.82 -21.84 -8.25
CA ARG A 19 -12.06 -20.67 -8.72
C ARG A 19 -12.90 -19.40 -8.68
N HIS A 20 -14.14 -19.47 -9.16
CA HIS A 20 -15.09 -18.36 -9.09
C HIS A 20 -15.37 -17.91 -7.64
N ALA A 21 -15.50 -18.84 -6.69
CA ALA A 21 -15.69 -18.51 -5.28
C ALA A 21 -14.46 -17.82 -4.66
N LEU A 22 -13.25 -18.28 -5.00
CA LEU A 22 -12.00 -17.63 -4.58
C LEU A 22 -11.86 -16.22 -5.17
N ASP A 23 -12.14 -16.06 -6.46
CA ASP A 23 -12.12 -14.77 -7.14
C ASP A 23 -13.16 -13.81 -6.53
N LYS A 24 -14.37 -14.28 -6.24
CA LYS A 24 -15.42 -13.51 -5.54
C LYS A 24 -14.98 -13.06 -4.14
N SER A 25 -14.32 -13.94 -3.38
CA SER A 25 -13.74 -13.59 -2.06
C SER A 25 -12.64 -12.54 -2.18
N ARG A 26 -11.79 -12.66 -3.20
CA ARG A 26 -10.69 -11.73 -3.46
C ARG A 26 -11.20 -10.34 -3.84
N VAL A 27 -12.24 -10.28 -4.67
CA VAL A 27 -12.91 -9.03 -5.07
C VAL A 27 -13.53 -8.32 -3.86
N ARG A 28 -14.23 -9.06 -2.98
CA ARG A 28 -14.80 -8.50 -1.73
C ARG A 28 -13.72 -7.98 -0.78
N LYS A 29 -12.60 -8.70 -0.65
CA LYS A 29 -11.46 -8.23 0.14
C LYS A 29 -10.91 -6.92 -0.42
N ALA A 30 -10.67 -6.85 -1.73
CA ALA A 30 -10.17 -5.65 -2.38
C ALA A 30 -11.10 -4.43 -2.18
N GLU A 31 -12.41 -4.65 -2.25
CA GLU A 31 -13.43 -3.62 -1.98
C GLU A 31 -13.38 -3.12 -0.53
N LEU A 32 -13.31 -4.02 0.46
CA LEU A 32 -13.21 -3.67 1.88
C LEU A 32 -11.90 -2.92 2.18
N ASP A 33 -10.79 -3.42 1.64
CA ASP A 33 -9.45 -2.85 1.83
C ASP A 33 -9.33 -1.44 1.22
N ALA A 34 -10.11 -1.12 0.17
CA ALA A 34 -10.10 0.21 -0.45
C ALA A 34 -10.54 1.34 0.51
N HIS A 35 -11.36 1.02 1.51
CA HIS A 35 -11.91 1.97 2.47
C HIS A 35 -11.36 1.80 3.89
N SER A 36 -10.60 0.72 4.12
CA SER A 36 -10.10 0.35 5.43
C SER A 36 -8.61 0.62 5.54
N LEU A 37 -8.20 1.20 6.67
CA LEU A 37 -6.81 1.36 7.01
C LEU A 37 -6.24 0.02 7.52
N CYS A 38 -5.96 -0.92 6.62
CA CYS A 38 -5.51 -2.27 6.98
C CYS A 38 -4.07 -2.33 7.52
N HIS A 39 -3.34 -1.20 7.48
CA HIS A 39 -2.03 -1.01 8.09
C HIS A 39 -1.91 0.44 8.60
N PRO A 40 -1.34 0.70 9.79
CA PRO A 40 -1.26 2.04 10.36
C PRO A 40 -0.63 3.05 9.39
N MET A 41 -1.23 4.25 9.31
CA MET A 41 -0.69 5.34 8.52
C MET A 41 0.37 6.09 9.35
N ALA A 42 1.64 5.87 9.03
CA ALA A 42 2.72 6.63 9.62
C ALA A 42 2.89 7.98 8.90
N VAL A 43 2.86 9.06 9.67
CA VAL A 43 2.99 10.44 9.17
C VAL A 43 3.96 11.23 10.04
N MET A 44 4.56 12.27 9.48
CA MET A 44 5.52 13.12 10.16
C MET A 44 4.97 14.53 10.32
N ARG A 45 5.34 15.26 11.37
CA ARG A 45 4.99 16.69 11.46
C ARG A 45 5.70 17.46 10.36
N ALA A 46 5.04 18.48 9.80
CA ALA A 46 5.68 19.34 8.81
C ALA A 46 6.97 20.01 9.34
N GLU A 47 7.05 20.31 10.64
CA GLU A 47 8.26 20.88 11.26
C GLU A 47 9.44 19.90 11.21
N ASP A 48 9.22 18.65 11.62
CA ASP A 48 10.23 17.58 11.60
C ASP A 48 10.67 17.32 10.16
N PHE A 49 9.70 17.26 9.23
CA PHE A 49 9.98 17.07 7.81
C PHE A 49 10.83 18.19 7.21
N CYS A 50 10.51 19.45 7.52
CA CYS A 50 11.25 20.62 7.06
C CYS A 50 12.63 20.75 7.72
N SER A 51 12.87 20.07 8.84
CA SER A 51 14.16 20.07 9.54
C SER A 51 15.16 19.04 9.00
N MET A 52 14.71 18.10 8.17
CA MET A 52 15.57 17.07 7.60
C MET A 52 16.65 17.68 6.70
N GLU A 53 17.91 17.28 6.93
CA GLU A 53 19.03 17.62 6.04
C GLU A 53 19.16 16.61 4.88
N VAL A 54 18.79 15.35 5.15
CA VAL A 54 18.75 14.23 4.21
C VAL A 54 17.46 13.45 4.43
N MET A 55 16.96 12.75 3.41
CA MET A 55 15.77 11.90 3.59
C MET A 55 16.11 10.74 4.53
N GLU A 56 15.33 10.60 5.59
CA GLU A 56 15.50 9.54 6.58
C GLU A 56 14.48 8.42 6.34
N CYS A 57 14.91 7.17 6.49
CA CYS A 57 14.02 6.03 6.30
C CYS A 57 13.03 5.91 7.47
N HIS A 58 11.97 5.15 7.27
CA HIS A 58 10.92 4.93 8.26
C HIS A 58 11.43 4.49 9.63
N GLU A 59 12.33 3.51 9.67
CA GLU A 59 12.88 3.00 10.93
C GLU A 59 13.64 4.09 11.69
N ASP A 60 14.46 4.88 10.99
CA ASP A 60 15.24 5.96 11.62
C ASP A 60 14.32 7.08 12.12
N CYS A 61 13.28 7.44 11.36
CA CYS A 61 12.27 8.41 11.78
C CYS A 61 11.48 7.92 12.99
N ARG A 62 11.08 6.65 12.99
CA ARG A 62 10.36 6.00 14.10
C ARG A 62 11.18 6.02 15.38
N ASP A 63 12.44 5.58 15.29
CA ASP A 63 13.32 5.41 16.46
C ASP A 63 13.71 6.76 17.08
N GLN A 64 13.68 7.84 16.29
CA GLN A 64 13.84 9.22 16.74
C GLN A 64 12.54 9.85 17.29
N GLY A 65 11.40 9.17 17.19
CA GLY A 65 10.10 9.68 17.64
C GLY A 65 9.48 10.74 16.73
N LYS A 66 9.92 10.83 15.46
CA LYS A 66 9.41 11.80 14.47
C LYS A 66 8.08 11.37 13.83
N LEU A 67 7.71 10.09 13.95
CA LEU A 67 6.49 9.53 13.34
C LEU A 67 5.31 9.50 14.31
N LEU A 68 4.17 9.93 13.81
CA LEU A 68 2.85 9.72 14.39
C LEU A 68 2.15 8.60 13.62
N PHE A 69 1.33 7.81 14.31
CA PHE A 69 0.62 6.68 13.73
C PHE A 69 -0.88 6.89 13.87
N PHE A 70 -1.60 6.75 12.76
CA PHE A 70 -3.04 6.54 12.78
C PHE A 70 -3.33 5.06 12.56
N ASP A 71 -3.92 4.40 13.55
CA ASP A 71 -4.24 2.97 13.52
C ASP A 71 -5.59 2.69 12.85
N SER A 72 -6.42 3.72 12.64
CA SER A 72 -7.73 3.56 12.02
C SER A 72 -8.15 4.78 11.20
N THR A 73 -9.09 4.55 10.28
CA THR A 73 -9.72 5.61 9.47
C THR A 73 -10.37 6.68 10.35
N GLU A 74 -10.99 6.28 11.47
CA GLU A 74 -11.65 7.19 12.40
C GLU A 74 -10.67 8.19 13.03
N GLN A 75 -9.45 7.73 13.37
CA GLN A 75 -8.43 8.63 13.92
C GLN A 75 -7.99 9.67 12.90
N VAL A 76 -7.85 9.27 11.62
CA VAL A 76 -7.54 10.20 10.53
C VAL A 76 -8.67 11.21 10.35
N LEU A 77 -9.93 10.76 10.32
CA LEU A 77 -11.09 11.64 10.19
C LEU A 77 -11.23 12.59 11.39
N GLN A 78 -10.93 12.11 12.61
CA GLN A 78 -10.93 12.95 13.81
C GLN A 78 -9.87 14.05 13.71
N PHE A 79 -8.63 13.72 13.32
CA PHE A 79 -7.56 14.69 13.09
C PHE A 79 -8.00 15.76 12.08
N LYS A 80 -8.60 15.34 10.96
CA LYS A 80 -9.09 16.24 9.92
C LYS A 80 -10.26 17.12 10.39
N SER A 81 -11.17 16.57 11.21
CA SER A 81 -12.30 17.33 11.78
C SER A 81 -11.85 18.46 12.71
N GLN A 82 -10.63 18.35 13.27
CA GLN A 82 -9.99 19.38 14.08
C GLN A 82 -9.21 20.41 13.25
N GLY A 83 -9.35 20.38 11.92
CA GLY A 83 -8.65 21.25 10.99
C GLY A 83 -7.37 20.65 10.42
N GLY A 84 -6.89 19.53 10.97
CA GLY A 84 -5.65 18.88 10.52
C GLY A 84 -5.61 18.58 9.02
N VAL A 85 -4.43 18.75 8.42
CA VAL A 85 -4.18 18.52 6.98
C VAL A 85 -3.15 17.43 6.81
N ILE A 86 -3.46 16.42 5.99
CA ILE A 86 -2.49 15.42 5.57
C ILE A 86 -2.02 15.72 4.14
N ALA A 87 -0.71 15.97 3.99
CA ALA A 87 -0.03 16.18 2.72
C ALA A 87 0.67 14.89 2.28
N PHE A 88 0.17 14.28 1.20
CA PHE A 88 0.79 13.13 0.55
C PHE A 88 1.78 13.62 -0.51
N ILE A 89 3.04 13.20 -0.40
CA ILE A 89 4.10 13.54 -1.36
C ILE A 89 4.34 12.34 -2.27
N SER A 90 3.96 12.49 -3.53
CA SER A 90 4.30 11.54 -4.59
C SER A 90 5.54 12.01 -5.33
N HIS A 91 6.50 11.10 -5.51
CA HIS A 91 7.75 11.38 -6.20
C HIS A 91 8.31 10.11 -6.86
N GLN A 92 9.36 10.29 -7.66
CA GLN A 92 10.14 9.17 -8.20
C GLN A 92 11.44 9.04 -7.40
N TRP A 93 11.85 7.80 -7.11
CA TRP A 93 13.18 7.56 -6.54
C TRP A 93 14.27 7.96 -7.53
N LEU A 94 15.26 8.70 -7.04
CA LEU A 94 16.39 9.23 -7.80
C LEU A 94 17.67 8.42 -7.60
N GLY A 95 17.58 7.24 -6.99
CA GLY A 95 18.69 6.34 -6.75
C GLY A 95 18.19 4.91 -6.55
N TRP A 96 19.09 3.93 -6.65
CA TRP A 96 18.76 2.52 -6.39
C TRP A 96 18.57 2.24 -4.90
N SER A 97 19.33 2.94 -4.05
CA SER A 97 19.33 2.74 -2.60
C SER A 97 18.95 4.01 -1.83
N ASP A 98 18.81 5.13 -2.51
CA ASP A 98 18.51 6.42 -1.92
C ASP A 98 17.41 7.10 -2.76
N PRO A 99 16.31 7.56 -2.15
CA PRO A 99 15.21 8.18 -2.89
C PRO A 99 15.60 9.54 -3.50
N ASP A 100 16.66 10.20 -3.02
CA ASP A 100 17.09 11.52 -3.48
C ASP A 100 18.41 11.48 -4.27
N ASN A 101 18.66 12.55 -5.03
CA ASN A 101 19.95 12.74 -5.70
C ASN A 101 21.04 13.17 -4.71
N GLU A 102 22.30 13.17 -5.17
CA GLU A 102 23.47 13.53 -4.34
C GLU A 102 23.36 14.91 -3.71
N ASP A 103 22.68 15.84 -4.39
CA ASP A 103 22.52 17.20 -3.90
C ASP A 103 21.35 17.36 -2.92
N CYS A 104 20.54 16.33 -2.63
CA CYS A 104 19.30 16.44 -1.85
C CYS A 104 18.29 17.46 -2.43
N ALA A 105 18.25 17.58 -3.77
CA ALA A 105 17.43 18.57 -4.46
C ALA A 105 15.94 18.21 -4.40
N GLN A 106 15.60 16.92 -4.33
CA GLN A 106 14.21 16.50 -4.23
C GLN A 106 13.65 16.79 -2.85
N LEU A 107 14.39 16.50 -1.77
CA LEU A 107 13.99 16.87 -0.41
C LEU A 107 13.74 18.37 -0.28
N ARG A 108 14.66 19.21 -0.79
CA ARG A 108 14.47 20.67 -0.77
C ARG A 108 13.21 21.12 -1.54
N SER A 109 12.94 20.49 -2.67
CA SER A 109 11.71 20.73 -3.45
C SER A 109 10.46 20.35 -2.63
N MET A 110 10.46 19.17 -2.00
CA MET A 110 9.37 18.73 -1.12
C MET A 110 9.16 19.67 0.07
N GLN A 111 10.24 20.07 0.76
CA GLN A 111 10.19 20.99 1.90
C GLN A 111 9.64 22.35 1.49
N ARG A 112 9.98 22.85 0.30
CA ARG A 112 9.40 24.07 -0.26
C ARG A 112 7.89 23.94 -0.41
N ALA A 113 7.41 22.84 -1.00
CA ALA A 113 5.98 22.59 -1.16
C ALA A 113 5.25 22.51 0.19
N VAL A 114 5.79 21.74 1.14
CA VAL A 114 5.25 21.60 2.50
C VAL A 114 5.21 22.94 3.22
N ALA A 115 6.25 23.77 3.08
CA ALA A 115 6.30 25.11 3.67
C ALA A 115 5.21 26.03 3.09
N VAL A 116 4.93 25.95 1.79
CA VAL A 116 3.83 26.73 1.18
C VAL A 116 2.47 26.26 1.70
N ILE A 117 2.24 24.95 1.78
CA ILE A 117 0.98 24.41 2.35
C ILE A 117 0.82 24.84 3.81
N THR A 118 1.88 24.71 4.61
CA THR A 118 1.88 25.09 6.02
C THR A 118 1.63 26.59 6.23
N ARG A 119 2.07 27.46 5.32
CA ARG A 119 1.79 28.90 5.39
C ARG A 119 0.37 29.27 4.96
N THR A 120 -0.18 28.50 4.02
CA THR A 120 -1.51 28.76 3.44
C THR A 120 -2.65 28.12 4.23
N THR A 121 -2.33 27.11 5.04
CA THR A 121 -3.24 26.55 6.04
C THR A 121 -2.93 27.12 7.42
N ARG A 122 -3.95 27.37 8.24
CA ARG A 122 -3.74 27.79 9.65
C ARG A 122 -3.61 26.61 10.60
N GLU A 123 -3.63 25.41 10.05
CA GLU A 123 -3.84 24.16 10.77
C GLU A 123 -2.57 23.31 10.83
N GLN A 124 -2.59 22.26 11.64
CA GLN A 124 -1.48 21.32 11.72
C GLN A 124 -1.36 20.53 10.41
N VAL A 125 -0.15 20.53 9.81
CA VAL A 125 0.18 19.76 8.61
C VAL A 125 1.00 18.53 9.01
N LEU A 126 0.53 17.37 8.60
CA LEU A 126 1.26 16.10 8.66
C LEU A 126 1.63 15.67 7.24
N VAL A 127 2.83 15.15 7.09
CA VAL A 127 3.40 14.72 5.81
C VAL A 127 3.42 13.19 5.77
N TRP A 128 2.94 12.64 4.66
CA TRP A 128 3.16 11.24 4.30
C TRP A 128 4.15 11.22 3.13
N LEU A 129 5.27 10.53 3.32
CA LEU A 129 6.33 10.33 2.33
C LEU A 129 6.73 8.86 2.37
N ASP A 130 6.61 8.13 1.28
CA ASP A 130 6.84 6.67 1.23
C ASP A 130 8.12 6.21 1.97
N TYR A 131 9.27 6.86 1.78
CA TYR A 131 10.53 6.46 2.39
C TYR A 131 10.53 6.57 3.92
N GLY A 132 9.88 7.59 4.47
CA GLY A 132 9.73 7.81 5.92
C GLY A 132 8.47 7.20 6.53
N SER A 133 7.45 6.94 5.72
CA SER A 133 6.14 6.43 6.14
C SER A 133 5.99 4.92 5.98
N VAL A 134 6.80 4.29 5.15
CA VAL A 134 6.75 2.85 4.87
C VAL A 134 8.05 2.19 5.33
N ALA A 135 7.95 1.06 6.04
CA ALA A 135 9.10 0.29 6.47
C ALA A 135 10.03 -0.05 5.28
N GLN A 136 11.32 0.25 5.43
CA GLN A 136 12.33 -0.02 4.40
C GLN A 136 13.15 -1.28 4.73
N ARG A 137 13.20 -1.66 6.01
CA ARG A 137 14.01 -2.78 6.52
C ARG A 137 13.17 -4.02 6.90
N ASN A 138 11.83 -3.91 6.84
CA ASN A 138 10.91 -5.02 7.11
C ASN A 138 9.99 -5.26 5.89
N PRO A 139 10.30 -6.26 5.04
CA PRO A 139 9.52 -6.53 3.83
C PRO A 139 8.05 -6.88 4.08
N CYS A 140 7.73 -7.54 5.21
CA CYS A 140 6.36 -7.88 5.55
C CYS A 140 5.54 -6.63 5.91
N ALA A 141 6.11 -5.74 6.72
CA ALA A 141 5.48 -4.45 7.04
C ALA A 141 5.36 -3.56 5.80
N GLN A 142 6.40 -3.55 4.94
CA GLN A 142 6.37 -2.85 3.66
C GLN A 142 5.22 -3.34 2.77
N ALA A 143 5.06 -4.66 2.62
CA ALA A 143 3.99 -5.24 1.82
C ALA A 143 2.59 -4.85 2.32
N MET A 144 2.38 -4.83 3.64
CA MET A 144 1.11 -4.39 4.23
C MET A 144 0.84 -2.90 3.96
N ALA A 145 1.85 -2.04 4.10
CA ALA A 145 1.72 -0.62 3.79
C ALA A 145 1.44 -0.37 2.30
N ILE A 146 2.08 -1.14 1.40
CA ILE A 146 1.80 -1.11 -0.04
C ILE A 146 0.34 -1.46 -0.33
N SER A 147 -0.20 -2.50 0.33
CA SER A 147 -1.62 -2.86 0.18
C SER A 147 -2.56 -1.76 0.70
N ALA A 148 -2.16 -1.01 1.72
CA ALA A 148 -2.91 0.11 2.28
C ALA A 148 -2.73 1.45 1.53
N LEU A 149 -1.85 1.50 0.52
CA LEU A 149 -1.52 2.73 -0.21
C LEU A 149 -2.75 3.44 -0.83
N PRO A 150 -3.75 2.74 -1.41
CA PRO A 150 -5.00 3.37 -1.83
C PRO A 150 -5.72 4.12 -0.72
N ALA A 151 -5.78 3.55 0.49
CA ALA A 151 -6.42 4.17 1.64
C ALA A 151 -5.63 5.41 2.10
N TYR A 152 -4.30 5.34 2.18
CA TYR A 152 -3.45 6.48 2.53
C TYR A 152 -3.66 7.67 1.60
N VAL A 153 -3.63 7.42 0.29
CA VAL A 153 -3.84 8.47 -0.72
C VAL A 153 -5.26 9.04 -0.64
N SER A 154 -6.26 8.17 -0.43
CA SER A 154 -7.66 8.59 -0.33
C SER A 154 -7.94 9.46 0.90
N LEU A 155 -7.23 9.20 1.99
CA LEU A 155 -7.36 9.95 3.23
C LEU A 155 -6.58 11.28 3.22
N ALA A 156 -5.63 11.46 2.30
CA ALA A 156 -4.83 12.67 2.18
C ALA A 156 -5.61 13.86 1.60
N ASP A 157 -5.43 15.03 2.21
CA ASP A 157 -6.08 16.29 1.84
C ASP A 157 -5.39 17.01 0.70
N ARG A 158 -4.07 16.88 0.62
CA ARG A 158 -3.22 17.51 -0.39
C ARG A 158 -2.40 16.42 -1.05
N PHE A 159 -2.44 16.35 -2.38
CA PHE A 159 -1.59 15.46 -3.16
C PHE A 159 -0.56 16.29 -3.88
N ILE A 160 0.73 16.10 -3.57
CA ILE A 160 1.82 16.90 -4.10
C ILE A 160 2.67 16.01 -4.99
N ILE A 161 2.70 16.32 -6.28
CA ILE A 161 3.67 15.76 -7.20
C ILE A 161 4.97 16.56 -7.04
N CYS A 162 6.01 15.91 -6.54
CA CYS A 162 7.35 16.48 -6.48
C CYS A 162 8.23 15.80 -7.52
N ALA A 163 8.48 16.50 -8.63
CA ALA A 163 9.22 15.94 -9.75
C ALA A 163 10.23 16.96 -10.31
N PRO A 164 11.26 17.30 -9.52
CA PRO A 164 12.20 18.31 -9.94
C PRO A 164 13.13 17.82 -11.05
N ASP A 165 13.59 18.77 -11.87
CA ASP A 165 14.54 18.54 -12.95
C ASP A 165 15.96 18.33 -12.37
N VAL A 166 16.34 17.07 -12.19
CA VAL A 166 17.58 16.65 -11.51
C VAL A 166 18.19 15.44 -12.20
N ARG A 167 19.41 15.05 -11.80
CA ARG A 167 20.01 13.80 -12.28
C ARG A 167 19.80 12.67 -11.29
N HIS A 168 19.46 11.50 -11.81
CA HIS A 168 19.49 10.27 -11.03
C HIS A 168 20.90 10.07 -10.46
N ARG A 169 21.00 9.74 -9.18
CA ARG A 169 22.23 9.50 -8.43
C ARG A 169 23.16 8.53 -9.15
N ASP A 170 22.64 7.36 -9.50
CA ASP A 170 23.46 6.29 -10.06
C ASP A 170 23.63 6.36 -11.59
N THR A 171 22.53 6.40 -12.35
CA THR A 171 22.58 6.39 -13.83
C THR A 171 23.02 7.72 -14.42
N LYS A 172 22.95 8.81 -13.63
CA LYS A 172 23.15 10.20 -14.07
C LYS A 172 22.19 10.66 -15.18
N GLU A 173 21.17 9.87 -15.50
CA GLU A 173 20.12 10.24 -16.44
C GLU A 173 19.29 11.40 -15.89
N PHE A 174 18.67 12.15 -16.80
CA PHE A 174 17.84 13.27 -16.43
C PHE A 174 16.47 12.79 -15.96
N CYS A 175 16.05 13.29 -14.82
CA CYS A 175 14.83 12.96 -14.13
C CYS A 175 14.01 14.25 -13.95
N GLY A 176 12.69 14.17 -14.16
CA GLY A 176 11.78 15.30 -13.98
C GLY A 176 10.33 14.85 -14.10
N LEU A 177 9.41 15.78 -14.39
CA LEU A 177 7.98 15.48 -14.52
C LEU A 177 7.68 14.39 -15.57
N ASN A 178 8.41 14.39 -16.69
CA ASN A 178 8.22 13.40 -17.75
C ASN A 178 8.60 11.99 -17.29
N THR A 179 9.74 11.81 -16.63
CA THR A 179 10.13 10.48 -16.13
C THR A 179 9.22 10.03 -14.99
N TYR A 180 8.77 10.97 -14.14
CA TYR A 180 7.80 10.71 -13.09
C TYR A 180 6.48 10.18 -13.68
N SER A 181 5.97 10.79 -14.76
CA SER A 181 4.69 10.39 -15.38
C SER A 181 4.73 9.00 -16.03
N LEU A 182 5.93 8.47 -16.29
CA LEU A 182 6.13 7.12 -16.81
C LEU A 182 6.10 6.06 -15.71
N ARG A 183 6.33 6.41 -14.44
CA ARG A 183 6.47 5.43 -13.34
C ARG A 183 5.13 4.81 -12.95
N GLY A 184 5.07 3.48 -12.95
CA GLY A 184 3.85 2.73 -12.62
C GLY A 184 3.29 3.01 -11.22
N TRP A 185 4.15 3.05 -10.21
CA TRP A 185 3.78 3.40 -8.83
C TRP A 185 3.18 4.81 -8.71
N CYS A 186 3.81 5.81 -9.34
CA CYS A 186 3.32 7.19 -9.34
C CYS A 186 1.95 7.32 -10.04
N ARG A 187 1.74 6.57 -11.13
CA ARG A 187 0.42 6.49 -11.79
C ARG A 187 -0.63 5.88 -10.88
N MET A 188 -0.27 4.86 -10.11
CA MET A 188 -1.18 4.23 -9.15
C MET A 188 -1.62 5.21 -8.08
N GLU A 189 -0.69 5.97 -7.49
CA GLU A 189 -0.99 7.00 -6.50
C GLU A 189 -1.90 8.09 -7.07
N MET A 190 -1.61 8.57 -8.29
CA MET A 190 -2.48 9.53 -8.98
C MET A 190 -3.88 8.95 -9.25
N PHE A 191 -3.95 7.68 -9.67
CA PHE A 191 -5.22 7.00 -9.91
C PHE A 191 -6.03 6.85 -8.61
N ALA A 192 -5.38 6.51 -7.50
CA ALA A 192 -5.99 6.44 -6.17
C ALA A 192 -6.56 7.81 -5.74
N LYS A 193 -5.81 8.89 -5.96
CA LYS A 193 -6.30 10.25 -5.66
C LYS A 193 -7.51 10.62 -6.51
N ALA A 194 -7.46 10.33 -7.81
CA ALA A 194 -8.55 10.59 -8.74
C ALA A 194 -9.82 9.81 -8.38
N CYS A 195 -9.69 8.54 -7.98
CA CYS A 195 -10.81 7.68 -7.59
C CYS A 195 -11.42 8.05 -6.23
N SER A 196 -10.71 8.77 -5.37
CA SER A 196 -11.15 9.06 -3.99
C SER A 196 -11.73 10.46 -3.79
N SER A 197 -11.11 11.48 -4.38
CA SER A 197 -11.51 12.89 -4.19
C SER A 197 -11.54 13.70 -5.49
N GLY A 198 -11.33 13.04 -6.62
CA GLY A 198 -11.17 13.69 -7.92
C GLY A 198 -9.80 14.35 -8.06
N LEU A 199 -9.74 15.39 -8.89
CA LEU A 199 -8.50 16.10 -9.24
C LEU A 199 -8.36 17.43 -8.49
N GLU A 200 -9.17 17.63 -7.44
CA GLU A 200 -9.06 18.77 -6.53
C GLU A 200 -7.84 18.60 -5.61
N HIS A 201 -7.20 19.71 -5.25
CA HIS A 201 -6.06 19.74 -4.33
C HIS A 201 -4.86 18.86 -4.76
N LEU A 202 -4.66 18.74 -6.08
CA LEU A 202 -3.42 18.25 -6.67
C LEU A 202 -2.50 19.44 -6.93
N TYR A 203 -1.26 19.32 -6.48
CA TYR A 203 -0.23 20.34 -6.61
C TYR A 203 1.00 19.76 -7.29
N LEU A 204 1.76 20.64 -7.93
CA LEU A 204 2.98 20.30 -8.64
C LEU A 204 4.12 21.21 -8.17
N GLN A 205 5.24 20.58 -7.81
CA GLN A 205 6.49 21.22 -7.44
C GLN A 205 7.61 20.68 -8.33
N LEU A 206 8.20 21.56 -9.15
CA LEU A 206 9.17 21.21 -10.20
C LEU A 206 10.62 21.60 -9.89
N ASP A 207 10.86 22.31 -8.80
CA ASP A 207 12.20 22.66 -8.35
C ASP A 207 12.11 23.29 -6.95
N SER A 208 13.24 23.67 -6.35
CA SER A 208 13.28 24.28 -5.01
C SER A 208 12.97 25.79 -4.97
N VAL A 209 12.83 26.43 -6.14
CA VAL A 209 12.71 27.88 -6.31
C VAL A 209 11.29 28.29 -6.72
N SER A 210 10.65 27.52 -7.60
CA SER A 210 9.31 27.77 -8.10
C SER A 210 8.26 27.68 -7.00
N GLU A 211 7.19 28.43 -7.20
CA GLU A 211 6.04 28.35 -6.30
C GLU A 211 5.26 27.06 -6.54
N LEU A 212 4.80 26.46 -5.44
CA LEU A 212 3.85 25.35 -5.48
C LEU A 212 2.61 25.81 -6.24
N ARG A 213 2.28 25.12 -7.33
CA ARG A 213 1.12 25.46 -8.15
C ARG A 213 0.10 24.35 -8.16
N ALA A 214 -1.18 24.71 -8.28
CA ALA A 214 -2.23 23.73 -8.54
C ALA A 214 -2.01 23.08 -9.92
N LEU A 215 -2.37 21.80 -10.02
CA LEU A 215 -2.31 21.05 -11.26
C LEU A 215 -3.36 21.59 -12.24
N THR A 216 -2.96 21.86 -13.48
CA THR A 216 -3.85 22.38 -14.53
C THR A 216 -4.40 21.25 -15.40
N SER A 217 -5.44 21.53 -16.17
CA SER A 217 -5.96 20.58 -17.18
C SER A 217 -4.93 20.20 -18.24
N ALA A 218 -3.99 21.11 -18.57
CA ALA A 218 -2.90 20.82 -19.49
C ALA A 218 -1.89 19.84 -18.88
N ASP A 219 -1.54 20.01 -17.60
CA ASP A 219 -0.66 19.05 -16.90
C ASP A 219 -1.31 17.67 -16.82
N LEU A 220 -2.61 17.62 -16.53
CA LEU A 220 -3.38 16.37 -16.50
C LEU A 220 -3.34 15.63 -17.83
N SER A 221 -3.32 16.33 -18.97
CA SER A 221 -3.21 15.68 -20.28
C SER A 221 -1.84 15.02 -20.52
N ASN A 222 -0.80 15.49 -19.83
CA ASN A 222 0.56 14.93 -19.87
C ASN A 222 0.78 13.84 -18.81
N LEU A 223 -0.16 13.67 -17.89
CA LEU A 223 -0.11 12.65 -16.85
C LEU A 223 -1.06 11.51 -17.22
N SER A 224 -0.60 10.26 -17.08
CA SER A 224 -1.40 9.09 -17.41
C SER A 224 -1.90 8.42 -16.14
N LEU A 225 -3.17 8.02 -16.13
CA LEU A 225 -3.75 7.18 -15.07
C LEU A 225 -3.70 5.67 -15.41
N HIS A 226 -3.13 5.29 -16.55
CA HIS A 226 -2.99 3.88 -16.93
C HIS A 226 -1.81 3.25 -16.19
N VAL A 227 -2.10 2.77 -14.97
CA VAL A 227 -1.13 2.21 -14.02
C VAL A 227 -0.26 1.12 -14.67
N PHE A 228 -0.89 0.18 -15.36
CA PHE A 228 -0.23 -1.02 -15.92
C PHE A 228 0.51 -0.77 -17.24
N GLU A 229 0.43 0.45 -17.78
CA GLU A 229 1.31 0.92 -18.87
C GLU A 229 2.55 1.65 -18.34
N GLY A 230 2.67 1.81 -17.02
CA GLY A 230 3.81 2.45 -16.39
C GLY A 230 5.05 1.55 -16.35
N VAL A 231 6.20 2.20 -16.21
CA VAL A 231 7.50 1.57 -16.00
C VAL A 231 7.65 1.25 -14.51
N PHE A 232 7.89 -0.02 -14.21
CA PHE A 232 8.18 -0.52 -12.87
C PHE A 232 9.64 -0.94 -12.78
N THR A 233 10.29 -0.65 -11.65
CA THR A 233 11.64 -1.16 -11.38
C THR A 233 11.62 -2.70 -11.36
N GLU A 234 10.64 -3.29 -10.68
CA GLU A 234 10.36 -4.72 -10.73
C GLU A 234 9.03 -4.95 -11.47
N PRO A 235 9.03 -5.51 -12.69
CA PRO A 235 7.80 -5.73 -13.46
C PRO A 235 6.73 -6.55 -12.72
N ARG A 236 7.11 -7.42 -11.78
CA ARG A 236 6.16 -8.19 -10.95
C ARG A 236 5.41 -7.34 -9.92
N ASP A 237 5.84 -6.11 -9.67
CA ASP A 237 5.09 -5.18 -8.83
C ASP A 237 3.69 -4.90 -9.38
N MET A 238 3.46 -5.05 -10.68
CA MET A 238 2.12 -4.98 -11.27
C MET A 238 1.15 -5.96 -10.60
N GLU A 239 1.59 -7.17 -10.23
CA GLU A 239 0.72 -8.17 -9.59
C GLU A 239 0.26 -7.70 -8.20
N LYS A 240 1.12 -6.96 -7.48
CA LYS A 240 0.81 -6.39 -6.16
C LYS A 240 -0.27 -5.31 -6.23
N LEU A 241 -0.43 -4.67 -7.39
CA LEU A 241 -1.39 -3.58 -7.60
C LEU A 241 -2.78 -4.03 -8.05
N VAL A 242 -2.98 -5.31 -8.38
CA VAL A 242 -4.27 -5.80 -8.88
C VAL A 242 -5.40 -5.59 -7.86
N GLU A 243 -5.20 -6.02 -6.61
CA GLU A 243 -6.20 -5.85 -5.54
C GLU A 243 -6.41 -4.37 -5.18
N PRO A 244 -5.36 -3.58 -4.90
CA PRO A 244 -5.47 -2.13 -4.70
C PRO A 244 -6.28 -1.39 -5.79
N VAL A 245 -5.96 -1.63 -7.06
CA VAL A 245 -6.63 -0.97 -8.19
C VAL A 245 -8.06 -1.45 -8.37
N LEU A 246 -8.33 -2.74 -8.12
CA LEU A 246 -9.68 -3.28 -8.16
C LEU A 246 -10.56 -2.64 -7.07
N GLY A 247 -10.02 -2.46 -5.86
CA GLY A 247 -10.70 -1.76 -4.77
C GLY A 247 -10.99 -0.29 -5.09
N LEU A 248 -10.05 0.43 -5.72
CA LEU A 248 -10.30 1.80 -6.19
C LEU A 248 -11.43 1.85 -7.23
N TYR A 249 -11.51 0.85 -8.10
CA TYR A 249 -12.59 0.77 -9.08
C TYR A 249 -13.96 0.55 -8.44
N SER A 250 -14.07 -0.24 -7.36
CA SER A 250 -15.35 -0.34 -6.63
C SER A 250 -15.80 1.01 -6.06
N VAL A 251 -14.86 1.85 -5.59
CA VAL A 251 -15.19 3.22 -5.15
C VAL A 251 -15.82 4.02 -6.29
N VAL A 252 -15.23 3.96 -7.49
CA VAL A 252 -15.76 4.67 -8.68
C VAL A 252 -17.13 4.13 -9.08
N LEU A 253 -17.35 2.82 -8.99
CA LEU A 253 -18.64 2.21 -9.30
C LEU A 253 -19.73 2.63 -8.31
N LYS A 254 -19.43 2.65 -7.00
CA LYS A 254 -20.37 3.07 -5.94
C LYS A 254 -20.67 4.56 -5.96
N CYS A 255 -19.65 5.39 -6.15
CA CYS A 255 -19.77 6.84 -6.07
C CYS A 255 -19.99 7.53 -7.43
N GLY A 256 -20.02 6.77 -8.53
CA GLY A 256 -19.98 7.25 -9.90
C GLY A 256 -21.15 8.11 -10.38
N SER A 257 -22.17 8.34 -9.55
CA SER A 257 -23.27 9.27 -9.80
C SER A 257 -22.90 10.72 -9.46
N THR A 258 -21.93 10.96 -8.59
CA THR A 258 -21.49 12.31 -8.22
C THR A 258 -20.65 12.94 -9.34
N GLU A 259 -20.81 14.25 -9.58
CA GLU A 259 -20.08 14.99 -10.63
C GLU A 259 -18.56 14.79 -10.56
N LYS A 260 -18.01 14.67 -9.35
CA LYS A 260 -16.58 14.48 -9.12
C LYS A 260 -16.03 13.19 -9.75
N PHE A 261 -16.82 12.12 -9.77
CA PHE A 261 -16.39 10.81 -10.28
C PHE A 261 -16.86 10.51 -11.71
N LYS A 262 -17.74 11.34 -12.30
CA LYS A 262 -18.21 11.15 -13.67
C LYS A 262 -17.07 11.18 -14.69
N SER A 263 -16.12 12.11 -14.53
CA SER A 263 -14.98 12.24 -15.44
C SER A 263 -14.07 11.02 -15.41
N ILE A 264 -13.69 10.54 -14.21
CA ILE A 264 -12.83 9.37 -14.06
C ILE A 264 -13.55 8.10 -14.51
N ARG A 265 -14.83 7.93 -14.17
CA ARG A 265 -15.65 6.80 -14.64
C ARG A 265 -15.73 6.78 -16.16
N HIS A 266 -16.02 7.92 -16.78
CA HIS A 266 -16.07 8.03 -18.24
C HIS A 266 -14.73 7.68 -18.90
N SER A 267 -13.61 8.17 -18.33
CA SER A 267 -12.27 7.84 -18.81
C SER A 267 -11.97 6.34 -18.70
N ILE A 268 -12.41 5.69 -17.61
CA ILE A 268 -12.25 4.25 -17.41
C ILE A 268 -13.05 3.48 -18.46
N GLU A 269 -14.33 3.82 -18.66
CA GLU A 269 -15.20 3.12 -19.64
C GLU A 269 -14.66 3.25 -21.08
N LEU A 270 -14.12 4.41 -21.45
CA LEU A 270 -13.54 4.62 -22.79
C LEU A 270 -12.26 3.80 -23.05
N SER A 271 -11.55 3.35 -22.01
CA SER A 271 -10.23 2.72 -22.13
C SER A 271 -10.03 1.60 -21.11
N LYS A 272 -11.09 0.83 -20.87
CA LYS A 272 -11.17 -0.15 -19.78
C LYS A 272 -10.04 -1.19 -19.82
N ASP A 273 -9.70 -1.69 -21.01
CA ASP A 273 -8.60 -2.66 -21.19
C ASP A 273 -7.22 -2.09 -20.86
N ARG A 274 -7.05 -0.76 -20.90
CA ARG A 274 -5.79 -0.09 -20.53
C ARG A 274 -5.68 0.15 -19.03
N PHE A 275 -6.80 0.39 -18.36
CA PHE A 275 -6.86 0.46 -16.89
C PHE A 275 -6.76 -0.91 -16.24
N PHE A 276 -7.39 -1.93 -16.84
CA PHE A 276 -7.52 -3.26 -16.27
C PHE A 276 -7.11 -4.36 -17.26
N PRO A 277 -5.85 -4.39 -17.73
CA PRO A 277 -5.41 -5.39 -18.69
C PRO A 277 -5.53 -6.80 -18.08
N ALA A 278 -6.05 -7.77 -18.84
CA ALA A 278 -6.22 -9.13 -18.31
C ALA A 278 -4.88 -9.79 -17.92
N THR A 279 -3.79 -9.43 -18.63
CA THR A 279 -2.47 -10.05 -18.53
C THR A 279 -1.37 -9.07 -18.92
N TYR A 280 -0.13 -9.36 -18.52
CA TYR A 280 1.07 -8.69 -19.02
C TYR A 280 2.16 -9.71 -19.39
N SER A 281 3.19 -9.25 -20.10
CA SER A 281 4.31 -10.09 -20.54
C SER A 281 5.61 -9.63 -19.92
N LEU A 282 6.36 -10.55 -19.32
CA LEU A 282 7.74 -10.29 -18.90
C LEU A 282 8.67 -10.31 -20.12
N GLN A 283 9.58 -9.34 -20.20
CA GLN A 283 10.58 -9.33 -21.28
C GLN A 283 11.53 -10.53 -21.16
N GLU A 284 11.86 -10.96 -19.94
CA GLU A 284 12.63 -12.18 -19.69
C GLU A 284 11.74 -13.43 -19.86
N GLY A 285 11.88 -14.11 -21.00
CA GLY A 285 11.30 -15.44 -21.24
C GLY A 285 9.87 -15.45 -21.79
N GLY A 286 9.28 -14.31 -22.14
CA GLY A 286 7.97 -14.23 -22.80
C GLY A 286 6.81 -14.84 -22.01
N CYS A 287 6.99 -15.04 -20.70
CA CYS A 287 5.99 -15.63 -19.83
C CYS A 287 4.83 -14.63 -19.66
N ARG A 288 3.66 -14.99 -20.18
CA ARG A 288 2.42 -14.23 -20.01
C ARG A 288 1.87 -14.48 -18.60
N ARG A 289 1.65 -13.42 -17.84
CA ARG A 289 1.20 -13.48 -16.46
C ARG A 289 -0.16 -12.81 -16.30
N GLN A 290 -0.94 -13.29 -15.34
CA GLN A 290 -2.31 -12.84 -15.12
C GLN A 290 -2.33 -11.58 -14.23
N LEU A 291 -3.16 -10.61 -14.62
CA LEU A 291 -3.51 -9.46 -13.79
C LEU A 291 -4.99 -9.58 -13.41
N PHE A 292 -5.88 -8.83 -14.05
CA PHE A 292 -7.29 -8.78 -13.68
C PHE A 292 -8.08 -10.03 -14.10
N GLY A 293 -7.76 -10.64 -15.24
CA GLY A 293 -8.53 -11.78 -15.77
C GLY A 293 -10.05 -11.56 -15.66
N ASN A 294 -10.74 -12.44 -14.92
CA ASN A 294 -12.18 -12.37 -14.69
C ASN A 294 -12.61 -11.52 -13.47
N LEU A 295 -11.66 -11.05 -12.66
CA LEU A 295 -11.96 -10.30 -11.42
C LEU A 295 -12.77 -9.04 -11.70
N LEU A 296 -12.51 -8.38 -12.83
CA LEU A 296 -13.21 -7.16 -13.23
C LEU A 296 -14.71 -7.41 -13.46
N ALA A 297 -15.05 -8.48 -14.18
CA ALA A 297 -16.44 -8.84 -14.43
C ALA A 297 -17.18 -9.21 -13.13
N ILE A 298 -16.49 -9.92 -12.22
CA ILE A 298 -17.03 -10.29 -10.90
C ILE A 298 -17.27 -9.03 -10.05
N MET A 299 -16.36 -8.05 -10.08
CA MET A 299 -16.54 -6.77 -9.39
C MET A 299 -17.79 -6.04 -9.90
N GLU A 300 -17.97 -5.92 -11.21
CA GLU A 300 -19.14 -5.26 -11.78
C GLU A 300 -20.46 -5.99 -11.51
N GLU A 301 -20.44 -7.32 -11.48
CA GLU A 301 -21.58 -8.14 -11.08
C GLU A 301 -21.96 -7.87 -9.62
N LEU A 302 -21.00 -7.94 -8.70
CA LEU A 302 -21.19 -7.65 -7.28
C LEU A 302 -21.75 -6.24 -7.04
N MET A 303 -21.17 -5.23 -7.68
CA MET A 303 -21.62 -3.85 -7.51
C MET A 303 -23.05 -3.64 -8.07
N ARG A 304 -23.45 -4.33 -9.14
CA ARG A 304 -24.85 -4.31 -9.63
C ARG A 304 -25.82 -4.99 -8.68
N GLU A 305 -25.43 -6.13 -8.11
CA GLU A 305 -26.24 -6.85 -7.10
C GLU A 305 -26.50 -5.95 -5.87
N GLU A 306 -25.47 -5.25 -5.38
CA GLU A 306 -25.59 -4.34 -4.24
C GLU A 306 -26.50 -3.14 -4.50
N VAL A 307 -26.37 -2.49 -5.67
CA VAL A 307 -27.27 -1.37 -6.04
C VAL A 307 -28.72 -1.85 -6.14
N SER A 308 -28.94 -3.02 -6.73
CA SER A 308 -30.28 -3.60 -6.87
C SER A 308 -30.92 -3.94 -5.53
N LEU A 309 -30.13 -4.38 -4.54
CA LEU A 309 -30.60 -4.66 -3.18
C LEU A 309 -30.84 -3.36 -2.37
N GLY A 310 -29.99 -2.35 -2.57
CA GLY A 310 -30.13 -1.03 -1.94
C GLY A 310 -31.35 -0.24 -2.44
N GLU A 311 -31.77 -0.42 -3.70
CA GLU A 311 -33.01 0.18 -4.23
C GLU A 311 -34.29 -0.53 -3.74
N VAL A 312 -34.18 -1.74 -3.18
CA VAL A 312 -35.33 -2.51 -2.63
C VAL A 312 -35.57 -2.24 -1.14
N LEU A 313 -34.56 -1.72 -0.42
CA LEU A 313 -34.70 -1.34 0.99
C LEU A 313 -34.88 0.19 1.10
N PRO A 314 -36.02 0.70 1.60
CA PRO A 314 -36.22 2.13 1.74
C PRO A 314 -35.19 2.71 2.75
N GLU A 315 -34.75 3.95 2.48
CA GLU A 315 -33.89 4.73 3.38
C GLU A 315 -34.39 4.62 4.82
N CYS A 316 -33.60 3.96 5.67
CA CYS A 316 -33.87 3.81 7.08
C CYS A 316 -33.59 5.15 7.80
N SER A 317 -34.46 6.12 7.56
CA SER A 317 -34.73 7.22 8.47
C SER A 317 -36.11 6.94 9.06
N ASP A 318 -36.14 6.71 10.37
CA ASP A 318 -37.32 6.38 11.19
C ASP A 318 -37.78 4.90 11.18
N LEU A 319 -37.05 4.05 11.91
CA LEU A 319 -37.59 2.76 12.38
C LEU A 319 -37.69 2.73 13.92
N PRO A 320 -38.87 2.41 14.50
CA PRO A 320 -39.04 2.28 15.95
C PRO A 320 -38.19 1.15 16.53
N LYS A 321 -37.74 1.32 17.79
CA LYS A 321 -36.83 0.45 18.56
C LYS A 321 -37.25 -1.02 18.76
N GLN A 322 -38.28 -1.52 18.08
CA GLN A 322 -38.76 -2.90 18.21
C GLN A 322 -38.27 -3.86 17.12
N VAL A 323 -37.65 -3.38 16.02
CA VAL A 323 -37.20 -4.24 14.90
C VAL A 323 -35.78 -4.80 15.10
N SER A 324 -35.08 -4.43 16.17
CA SER A 324 -33.71 -4.90 16.42
C SER A 324 -33.61 -6.37 16.84
N HIS A 325 -34.71 -6.99 17.29
CA HIS A 325 -34.70 -8.40 17.70
C HIS A 325 -34.92 -9.36 16.52
N GLU A 326 -35.75 -9.02 15.54
CA GLU A 326 -35.98 -9.88 14.35
C GLU A 326 -34.79 -9.89 13.38
N LEU A 327 -34.08 -8.76 13.22
CA LEU A 327 -32.85 -8.70 12.41
C LEU A 327 -31.68 -9.46 13.06
N ALA A 328 -31.64 -9.55 14.39
CA ALA A 328 -30.63 -10.34 15.10
C ALA A 328 -30.82 -11.85 14.89
N ASP A 329 -32.06 -12.31 14.68
CA ASP A 329 -32.36 -13.72 14.42
C ASP A 329 -32.07 -14.10 12.96
N VAL A 330 -32.31 -13.21 12.00
CA VAL A 330 -31.91 -13.42 10.58
C VAL A 330 -30.38 -13.49 10.43
N CYS A 331 -29.62 -12.68 11.18
CA CYS A 331 -28.17 -12.75 11.19
C CYS A 331 -27.62 -14.02 11.88
N ARG A 332 -28.40 -14.64 12.77
CA ARG A 332 -28.03 -15.88 13.46
C ARG A 332 -28.15 -17.11 12.53
N ASP A 333 -29.17 -17.14 11.68
CA ASP A 333 -29.40 -18.24 10.73
C ASP A 333 -28.41 -18.23 9.54
N MET A 334 -27.73 -17.11 9.27
CA MET A 334 -26.75 -17.02 8.17
C MET A 334 -25.33 -17.51 8.51
N PHE A 335 -25.02 -17.69 9.79
CA PHE A 335 -23.70 -18.14 10.26
C PHE A 335 -23.86 -19.36 11.16
N GLU A 336 -23.90 -20.56 10.56
CA GLU A 336 -23.68 -21.81 11.30
C GLU A 336 -22.24 -21.84 11.83
N PHE A 337 -22.03 -21.36 13.06
CA PHE A 337 -20.87 -21.72 13.86
C PHE A 337 -21.26 -22.92 14.72
N GLU A 338 -20.56 -24.03 14.58
CA GLU A 338 -20.66 -25.14 15.53
C GLU A 338 -20.25 -24.65 16.93
N ASP A 339 -21.16 -24.84 17.89
CA ASP A 339 -21.00 -24.51 19.31
C ASP A 339 -19.76 -25.19 19.92
N VAL A 340 -18.70 -24.42 20.16
CA VAL A 340 -17.66 -24.80 21.13
C VAL A 340 -18.09 -24.27 22.50
N CYS A 341 -18.63 -25.16 23.31
CA CYS A 341 -19.00 -24.90 24.71
C CYS A 341 -17.81 -24.36 25.51
N LEU A 342 -17.91 -23.14 26.04
CA LEU A 342 -17.11 -22.66 27.15
C LEU A 342 -17.98 -22.55 28.40
N PRO A 343 -17.53 -23.04 29.57
CA PRO A 343 -18.35 -23.10 30.78
C PRO A 343 -18.56 -21.72 31.42
N GLU A 344 -19.80 -21.47 31.81
CA GLU A 344 -20.24 -20.29 32.55
C GLU A 344 -19.68 -20.27 34.00
N HIS A 345 -19.56 -19.05 34.51
CA HIS A 345 -19.28 -18.63 35.89
C HIS A 345 -17.82 -18.28 36.24
N VAL A 346 -17.45 -17.02 35.98
CA VAL A 346 -16.71 -16.23 36.96
C VAL A 346 -17.31 -14.82 37.03
N HIS A 347 -18.01 -14.54 38.12
CA HIS A 347 -18.33 -13.18 38.54
C HIS A 347 -17.04 -12.51 39.02
N VAL A 348 -16.65 -11.39 38.41
CA VAL A 348 -15.72 -10.44 39.04
C VAL A 348 -16.37 -9.06 39.01
N SER A 349 -16.94 -8.66 40.15
CA SER A 349 -17.12 -7.26 40.49
C SER A 349 -15.77 -6.71 40.95
N GLY A 350 -15.33 -5.60 40.36
CA GLY A 350 -14.05 -4.99 40.73
C GLY A 350 -13.79 -3.70 39.96
N SER A 351 -14.17 -2.59 40.57
CA SER A 351 -13.67 -1.27 40.20
C SER A 351 -12.17 -1.19 40.49
N PHE A 352 -11.33 -0.93 39.49
CA PHE A 352 -9.95 -0.52 39.73
C PHE A 352 -9.47 0.60 38.81
N LYS A 353 -8.69 1.45 39.47
CA LYS A 353 -8.22 2.78 39.08
C LYS A 353 -7.08 2.72 38.08
N ARG A 354 -6.95 3.82 37.35
CA ARG A 354 -5.81 4.29 36.55
C ARG A 354 -4.46 4.03 37.24
N ALA A 355 -3.56 3.35 36.53
CA ALA A 355 -2.12 3.28 36.78
C ALA A 355 -1.46 2.78 35.48
N ALA A 356 -0.21 3.03 35.12
CA ALA A 356 0.78 4.08 35.33
C ALA A 356 1.85 3.81 34.25
N ARG A 357 2.69 4.80 33.94
CA ARG A 357 3.82 4.72 33.01
C ARG A 357 4.66 3.46 33.17
N ILE A 358 4.99 2.78 32.08
CA ILE A 358 6.11 1.84 32.03
C ILE A 358 7.36 2.64 31.68
N SER A 359 8.11 2.99 32.71
CA SER A 359 9.51 3.39 32.64
C SER A 359 10.38 2.22 33.08
N GLU A 360 11.58 2.12 32.49
CA GLU A 360 12.73 1.33 32.94
C GLU A 360 12.73 -0.17 32.57
N TYR A 361 13.41 -0.46 31.46
CA TYR A 361 14.10 -1.74 31.30
C TYR A 361 15.58 -1.50 31.66
N VAL A 362 16.01 -2.09 32.77
CA VAL A 362 17.40 -2.08 33.25
C VAL A 362 18.12 -3.27 32.63
N VAL A 363 19.17 -3.00 31.85
CA VAL A 363 20.12 -4.00 31.35
C VAL A 363 21.18 -4.21 32.45
N PRO A 364 21.49 -5.45 32.87
CA PRO A 364 22.53 -5.68 33.86
C PRO A 364 23.93 -5.49 33.24
N ASP A 365 24.74 -4.82 34.04
CA ASP A 365 26.14 -4.44 33.86
C ASP A 365 27.03 -5.66 33.50
N ALA A 366 27.86 -5.50 32.47
CA ALA A 366 29.03 -6.32 32.24
C ALA A 366 30.16 -5.37 31.80
N GLY A 367 30.81 -4.77 32.78
CA GLY A 367 32.14 -4.20 32.60
C GLY A 367 33.14 -5.32 32.35
N ASP A 368 33.83 -5.25 31.22
CA ASP A 368 35.28 -5.04 31.25
C ASP A 368 35.81 -4.68 29.87
N THR A 369 36.77 -3.77 29.90
CA THR A 369 37.42 -3.11 28.78
C THR A 369 38.47 -4.02 28.16
N VAL A 370 38.40 -4.25 26.84
CA VAL A 370 39.58 -4.64 26.04
C VAL A 370 39.53 -3.94 24.69
N GLN A 371 40.44 -2.99 24.49
CA GLN A 371 40.85 -2.53 23.15
C GLN A 371 41.66 -3.64 22.48
N VAL A 372 41.30 -4.10 21.27
CA VAL A 372 42.28 -4.62 20.30
C VAL A 372 41.87 -4.25 18.86
N ASP A 373 42.91 -3.85 18.15
CA ASP A 373 43.07 -3.29 16.82
C ASP A 373 42.66 -4.22 15.65
N ARG A 374 42.44 -3.57 14.49
CA ARG A 374 42.23 -4.17 13.17
C ARG A 374 43.47 -4.94 12.72
N SER A 375 43.31 -6.19 12.29
CA SER A 375 43.80 -6.70 11.00
C SER A 375 43.85 -8.25 10.95
N THR A 376 43.37 -8.79 9.83
CA THR A 376 43.78 -10.05 9.18
C THR A 376 43.43 -11.41 9.78
N MET A 377 43.01 -12.27 8.83
CA MET A 377 43.16 -13.73 8.73
C MET A 377 41.98 -14.64 9.11
N ALA A 378 41.39 -15.15 8.03
CA ALA A 378 40.75 -16.45 7.88
C ALA A 378 41.36 -17.59 8.70
N ARG A 379 40.50 -18.45 9.27
CA ARG A 379 40.54 -19.92 9.14
C ARG A 379 39.34 -20.60 9.83
N ARG A 380 38.75 -21.52 9.07
CA ARG A 380 37.87 -22.68 9.35
C ARG A 380 37.49 -23.00 10.82
N PRO A 381 36.23 -23.40 11.09
CA PRO A 381 35.88 -24.07 12.32
C PRO A 381 36.07 -25.59 12.21
N THR A 382 36.67 -26.16 13.25
CA THR A 382 36.71 -27.58 13.59
C THR A 382 35.42 -27.95 14.32
N GLY A 383 34.90 -29.15 14.04
CA GLY A 383 33.69 -29.68 14.67
C GLY A 383 33.95 -30.45 15.97
N CYS A 384 32.88 -30.62 16.75
CA CYS A 384 32.59 -31.78 17.62
C CYS A 384 31.12 -31.67 18.06
N CYS A 385 30.22 -32.52 17.53
CA CYS A 385 29.64 -33.71 18.19
C CYS A 385 28.64 -33.37 19.31
N PHE A 386 27.33 -33.44 19.04
CA PHE A 386 26.41 -34.60 19.13
C PHE A 386 25.60 -34.57 20.43
N LEU A 387 24.29 -34.31 20.32
CA LEU A 387 23.25 -35.08 21.00
C LEU A 387 22.00 -35.11 20.11
N SER A 388 21.57 -36.33 19.84
CA SER A 388 20.57 -36.78 18.87
C SER A 388 19.13 -36.63 19.37
N GLY A 389 18.22 -36.27 18.46
CA GLY A 389 16.77 -36.38 18.63
C GLY A 389 16.07 -36.20 17.28
N THR A 390 15.76 -37.31 16.63
CA THR A 390 15.23 -37.44 15.26
C THR A 390 13.80 -36.92 15.09
N CYS A 391 13.54 -36.11 14.06
CA CYS A 391 12.26 -36.12 13.32
C CYS A 391 12.42 -35.44 11.94
N ALA A 392 12.46 -36.31 10.91
CA ALA A 392 12.14 -36.16 9.48
C ALA A 392 12.32 -34.81 8.76
N ASP A 393 13.27 -34.85 7.82
CA ASP A 393 13.62 -33.90 6.78
C ASP A 393 12.51 -33.59 5.76
N HIS A 394 12.35 -32.30 5.46
CA HIS A 394 12.27 -31.78 4.09
C HIS A 394 12.84 -30.36 4.11
N ARG A 395 14.14 -30.24 3.85
CA ARG A 395 14.77 -28.97 3.45
C ARG A 395 15.64 -29.25 2.23
N ASP A 396 15.26 -28.63 1.12
CA ASP A 396 16.09 -28.52 -0.07
C ASP A 396 17.34 -27.70 0.28
N GLU A 397 18.48 -28.37 0.44
CA GLU A 397 19.79 -27.73 0.48
C GLU A 397 20.16 -27.29 -0.95
N ILE A 398 20.19 -25.97 -1.17
CA ILE A 398 20.79 -25.40 -2.36
C ILE A 398 22.31 -25.36 -2.15
N VAL A 399 23.01 -26.19 -2.91
CA VAL A 399 24.46 -26.19 -3.06
C VAL A 399 24.85 -24.95 -3.88
N PHE A 400 25.77 -24.14 -3.36
CA PHE A 400 26.43 -23.08 -4.12
C PHE A 400 27.62 -23.68 -4.88
N ASP A 401 27.43 -23.94 -6.17
CA ASP A 401 28.53 -24.23 -7.09
C ASP A 401 29.10 -22.94 -7.70
N ASP A 402 30.38 -23.03 -8.04
CA ASP A 402 31.34 -21.98 -8.32
C ASP A 402 30.94 -20.90 -9.34
N ILE A 403 31.41 -19.69 -9.03
CA ILE A 403 31.40 -18.50 -9.89
C ILE A 403 32.37 -18.70 -11.06
N VAL A 404 31.83 -18.78 -12.29
CA VAL A 404 32.61 -18.62 -13.52
C VAL A 404 32.27 -17.24 -14.11
N PRO A 405 33.25 -16.35 -14.35
CA PRO A 405 32.98 -15.04 -14.94
C PRO A 405 32.76 -15.18 -16.45
N SER A 406 31.61 -14.71 -16.95
CA SER A 406 31.41 -14.43 -18.37
C SER A 406 31.23 -12.93 -18.59
N GLU A 407 32.01 -12.38 -19.53
CA GLU A 407 31.97 -10.99 -19.96
C GLU A 407 30.58 -10.60 -20.48
N GLY A 408 29.95 -9.62 -19.85
CA GLY A 408 28.71 -8.99 -20.33
C GLY A 408 27.65 -8.78 -19.25
N GLY A 409 27.65 -7.59 -18.65
CA GLY A 409 26.49 -6.99 -17.97
C GLY A 409 26.01 -7.68 -16.68
N LEU A 410 26.43 -7.15 -15.54
CA LEU A 410 25.86 -7.50 -14.23
C LEU A 410 24.39 -7.07 -14.13
N ILE A 411 23.48 -8.04 -14.15
CA ILE A 411 22.12 -7.89 -13.61
C ILE A 411 22.15 -8.45 -12.19
N LEU A 412 22.08 -7.56 -11.20
CA LEU A 412 21.95 -7.96 -9.80
C LEU A 412 20.48 -8.28 -9.51
N ARG A 413 20.21 -9.56 -9.21
CA ARG A 413 18.94 -10.03 -8.64
C ARG A 413 18.99 -9.79 -7.13
N TYR A 414 17.98 -9.13 -6.57
CA TYR A 414 17.68 -9.22 -5.14
C TYR A 414 16.53 -10.22 -4.97
N GLY A 415 16.73 -11.17 -4.06
CA GLY A 415 15.79 -12.24 -3.70
C GLY A 415 14.91 -11.88 -2.52
#